data_AF-A0A815U746-F1
#
_entry.id   AF-A0A815U746-F1
#
_cell.length_a   1.000
_cell.length_b   1.000
_cell.length_c   1.000
_cell.angle_alpha   90.00
_cell.angle_beta   90.00
_cell.angle_gamma   90.00
#
_symmetry.space_group_name_H-M   'P 1'
#
loop_
_entity.id
_entity.type
_entity.pdbx_description
1 polymer ?
#
loop_
_entity_poly.entity_id
_entity_poly.type
_entity_poly.pdbx_seq_one_letter_code
_entity_poly.pdbx_strand_id
1 'polypeptide(L)'
;MNIKVLIRWLYEKILTYNLFIPEDNEEVNHTPVTIQHQRYATRLYILLLILSVYVIFFTVFVDPQTETVTISDITPSLFDQLRHDHGETLSCPCSTTIISYENFVLNTLSTDPICSSIFVSKQWIQSLYIPFASSFLVMDFRTTAYSQFELLAAFCSFSQEFVSQVLTDIDQQQLLTIELLVEDEVRSQVIENIKLIRASTYVQISSSLNFMQIITQSSSLISALNTNAHLSITEEDNETFYLAISPTIYYRKNMPLFVFDTDIYSCNLVNSLVPSGFYSIPYGFGDLFDDYWPDIPFSQTSPNISGVVDGFLSGCTPFDGLLASTLDCLYSDQCLEQLVDYFPNLNEVCIS
;
A
#
# COMPACT_ATOMS: atom_id res chain seq x y z
N MET A 1 -36.15 71.64 44.30
CA MET A 1 -37.54 71.11 44.24
C MET A 1 -37.64 69.96 45.23
N ASN A 2 -38.56 70.04 46.19
CA ASN A 2 -38.62 69.09 47.32
C ASN A 2 -39.01 67.69 46.78
N ILE A 3 -38.15 66.69 46.98
CA ILE A 3 -38.30 65.32 46.42
C ILE A 3 -39.69 64.74 46.70
N LYS A 4 -40.27 65.04 47.87
CA LYS A 4 -41.62 64.60 48.24
C LYS A 4 -42.72 65.18 47.34
N VAL A 5 -42.55 66.42 46.86
CA VAL A 5 -43.52 67.09 45.96
C VAL A 5 -43.41 66.51 44.54
N LEU A 6 -42.19 66.23 44.07
CA LEU A 6 -41.96 65.60 42.78
C LEU A 6 -42.57 64.19 42.71
N ILE A 7 -42.35 63.38 43.74
CA ILE A 7 -42.90 62.01 43.81
C ILE A 7 -44.42 62.02 43.83
N ARG A 8 -45.03 62.94 44.59
CA ARG A 8 -46.50 63.06 44.64
C ARG A 8 -47.09 63.49 43.30
N TRP A 9 -46.46 64.45 42.63
CA TRP A 9 -46.90 64.91 41.31
C TRP A 9 -46.79 63.81 40.25
N LEU A 10 -45.69 63.05 40.24
CA LEU A 10 -45.50 61.90 39.37
C LEU A 10 -46.53 60.80 39.63
N TYR A 11 -46.80 60.49 40.91
CA TYR A 11 -47.77 59.47 41.31
C TYR A 11 -49.19 59.81 40.84
N GLU A 12 -49.62 61.06 41.03
CA GLU A 12 -50.93 61.53 40.56
C GLU A 12 -51.03 61.51 39.04
N LYS A 13 -49.98 61.94 38.32
CA LYS A 13 -49.96 61.90 36.86
C LYS A 13 -50.01 60.48 36.31
N ILE A 14 -49.25 59.54 36.87
CA ILE A 14 -49.26 58.12 36.48
C ILE A 14 -50.62 57.47 36.74
N LEU A 15 -51.30 57.81 37.85
CA LEU A 15 -52.63 57.28 38.19
C LEU A 15 -53.73 57.72 37.21
N THR A 16 -53.59 58.90 36.62
CA THR A 16 -54.55 59.47 35.65
C THR A 16 -54.22 59.20 34.19
N TYR A 17 -53.05 58.63 33.90
CA TYR A 17 -52.58 58.43 32.54
C TYR A 17 -53.31 57.28 31.83
N ASN A 18 -53.77 57.54 30.61
CA ASN A 18 -54.43 56.58 29.74
C ASN A 18 -53.85 56.74 28.34
N LEU A 19 -53.17 55.70 27.84
CA LEU A 19 -52.48 55.74 26.55
C LEU A 19 -53.43 55.38 25.40
N PHE A 20 -54.44 54.56 25.68
CA PHE A 20 -55.40 54.06 24.68
C PHE A 20 -56.69 54.90 24.69
N ILE A 21 -56.57 56.17 24.32
CA ILE A 21 -57.70 57.06 24.07
C ILE A 21 -58.07 56.91 22.58
N PRO A 22 -59.30 56.52 22.23
CA PRO A 22 -59.73 56.46 20.83
C PRO A 22 -59.80 57.87 20.24
N GLU A 23 -59.35 58.05 19.00
CA GLU A 23 -59.53 59.31 18.27
C GLU A 23 -61.02 59.53 18.00
N ASP A 24 -61.45 60.79 18.15
CA ASP A 24 -62.84 61.28 18.28
C ASP A 24 -63.77 61.10 17.06
N ASN A 25 -63.72 59.98 16.33
CA ASN A 25 -64.55 59.78 15.13
C ASN A 25 -65.58 58.65 15.20
N GLU A 26 -65.80 58.00 16.35
CA GLU A 26 -66.95 57.11 16.54
C GLU A 26 -67.68 57.46 17.84
N GLU A 27 -68.96 57.88 17.73
CA GLU A 27 -69.90 58.11 18.83
C GLU A 27 -70.15 56.80 19.60
N VAL A 28 -69.20 56.42 20.45
CA VAL A 28 -69.34 55.30 21.38
C VAL A 28 -69.64 55.87 22.76
N ASN A 29 -70.85 55.62 23.25
CA ASN A 29 -71.29 55.99 24.59
C ASN A 29 -70.30 55.42 25.63
N HIS A 30 -69.41 56.26 26.16
CA HIS A 30 -68.38 55.84 27.11
C HIS A 30 -69.02 55.47 28.45
N THR A 31 -69.38 54.20 28.61
CA THR A 31 -69.75 53.68 29.93
C THR A 31 -68.53 53.74 30.87
N PRO A 32 -68.70 54.00 32.17
CA PRO A 32 -67.58 54.09 33.12
C PRO A 32 -66.70 52.82 33.15
N VAL A 33 -67.23 51.70 32.64
CA VAL A 33 -66.55 50.41 32.47
C VAL A 33 -65.50 50.44 31.36
N THR A 34 -65.73 51.13 30.23
CA THR A 34 -64.76 51.17 29.11
C THR A 34 -63.54 52.02 29.45
N ILE A 35 -63.73 53.14 30.16
CA ILE A 35 -62.63 53.99 30.67
C ILE A 35 -61.76 53.21 31.68
N GLN A 36 -62.37 52.36 32.51
CA GLN A 36 -61.60 51.48 33.40
C GLN A 36 -60.77 50.45 32.63
N HIS A 37 -61.34 49.80 31.61
CA HIS A 37 -60.60 48.83 30.79
C HIS A 37 -59.42 49.48 30.06
N GLN A 38 -59.58 50.69 29.53
CA GLN A 38 -58.49 51.45 28.90
C GLN A 38 -57.35 51.78 29.89
N ARG A 39 -57.70 52.16 31.12
CA ARG A 39 -56.70 52.39 32.19
C ARG A 39 -56.00 51.09 32.60
N TYR A 40 -56.70 49.96 32.67
CA TYR A 40 -56.08 48.66 32.96
C TYR A 40 -55.18 48.20 31.81
N ALA A 41 -55.60 48.36 30.55
CA ALA A 41 -54.79 48.06 29.37
C ALA A 41 -53.53 48.92 29.30
N THR A 42 -53.64 50.22 29.61
CA THR A 42 -52.49 51.13 29.70
C THR A 42 -51.51 50.68 30.79
N ARG A 43 -52.01 50.28 31.97
CA ARG A 43 -51.15 49.79 33.07
C ARG A 43 -50.46 48.48 32.70
N LEU A 44 -51.19 47.55 32.08
CA LEU A 44 -50.64 46.27 31.62
C LEU A 44 -49.58 46.50 30.54
N TYR A 45 -49.83 47.40 29.58
CA TYR A 45 -48.88 47.75 28.54
C TYR A 45 -47.60 48.38 29.11
N ILE A 46 -47.72 49.36 30.02
CA ILE A 46 -46.55 49.99 30.66
C ILE A 46 -45.77 48.95 31.48
N LEU A 47 -46.45 48.06 32.21
CA LEU A 47 -45.79 46.97 32.94
C LEU A 47 -45.03 46.03 32.00
N LEU A 48 -45.66 45.61 30.89
CA LEU A 48 -45.02 44.75 29.89
C LEU A 48 -43.85 45.44 29.18
N LEU A 49 -43.96 46.74 28.92
CA LEU A 49 -42.90 47.54 28.31
C LEU A 49 -41.71 47.72 29.26
N ILE A 50 -41.96 47.98 30.54
CA ILE A 50 -40.89 48.00 31.55
C ILE A 50 -40.25 46.62 31.68
N LEU A 51 -41.04 45.55 31.66
CA LEU A 51 -40.55 44.17 31.72
C LEU A 51 -39.68 43.84 30.50
N SER A 52 -40.10 44.21 29.29
CA SER A 52 -39.33 43.93 28.08
C SER A 52 -38.03 44.73 28.02
N VAL A 53 -38.06 46.02 28.40
CA VAL A 53 -36.86 46.85 28.51
C VAL A 53 -35.92 46.30 29.59
N TYR A 54 -36.45 45.81 30.71
CA TYR A 54 -35.66 45.18 31.76
C TYR A 54 -34.97 43.89 31.29
N VAL A 55 -35.69 43.02 30.57
CA VAL A 55 -35.11 41.80 29.98
C VAL A 55 -33.99 42.15 29.00
N ILE A 56 -34.22 43.10 28.07
CA ILE A 56 -33.20 43.53 27.10
C ILE A 56 -31.98 44.10 27.82
N PHE A 57 -32.19 44.95 28.82
CA PHE A 57 -31.10 45.50 29.62
C PHE A 57 -30.29 44.40 30.29
N PHE A 58 -30.96 43.43 30.92
CA PHE A 58 -30.29 42.32 31.59
C PHE A 58 -29.52 41.43 30.61
N THR A 59 -30.08 41.12 29.44
CA THR A 59 -29.39 40.31 28.43
C THR A 59 -28.17 41.00 27.85
N VAL A 60 -28.20 42.33 27.66
CA VAL A 60 -27.05 43.08 27.15
C VAL A 60 -25.98 43.28 28.24
N PHE A 61 -26.39 43.44 29.50
CA PHE A 61 -25.46 43.70 30.59
C PHE A 61 -24.78 42.42 31.12
N VAL A 62 -25.42 41.27 30.94
CA VAL A 62 -24.91 39.96 31.40
C VAL A 62 -24.10 39.25 30.33
N ASP A 63 -23.86 39.88 29.17
CA ASP A 63 -23.04 39.29 28.13
C ASP A 63 -21.61 39.06 28.67
N PRO A 64 -21.16 37.80 28.80
CA PRO A 64 -19.88 37.51 29.44
C PRO A 64 -18.75 38.08 28.60
N GLN A 65 -17.88 38.87 29.24
CA GLN A 65 -16.68 39.40 28.59
C GLN A 65 -15.70 38.25 28.39
N THR A 66 -15.38 37.92 27.13
CA THR A 66 -14.33 36.97 26.80
C THR A 66 -12.98 37.68 26.84
N GLU A 67 -12.09 37.26 27.73
CA GLU A 67 -10.72 37.78 27.81
C GLU A 67 -9.77 36.81 27.10
N THR A 68 -8.99 37.32 26.15
CA THR A 68 -7.97 36.54 25.45
C THR A 68 -6.68 36.53 26.26
N VAL A 69 -6.34 35.37 26.84
CA VAL A 69 -5.07 35.16 27.54
C VAL A 69 -4.03 34.61 26.57
N THR A 70 -2.85 35.23 26.51
CA THR A 70 -1.73 34.75 25.68
C THR A 70 -0.69 34.06 26.56
N ILE A 71 -0.30 32.85 26.19
CA ILE A 71 0.70 32.04 26.88
C ILE A 71 1.85 31.81 25.91
N SER A 72 3.04 32.30 26.25
CA SER A 72 4.30 32.03 25.54
C SER A 72 5.03 30.87 26.22
N ASP A 73 5.61 29.96 25.43
CA ASP A 73 6.22 28.67 25.83
C ASP A 73 5.22 27.59 26.28
N ILE A 74 4.58 26.96 25.29
CA ILE A 74 3.71 25.80 25.49
C ILE A 74 4.54 24.52 25.56
N THR A 75 4.41 23.77 26.64
CA THR A 75 4.91 22.38 26.73
C THR A 75 3.83 21.39 26.26
N PRO A 76 4.20 20.18 25.79
CA PRO A 76 3.23 19.19 25.33
C PRO A 76 2.14 18.88 26.39
N SER A 77 2.54 18.67 27.64
CA SER A 77 1.60 18.40 28.73
C SER A 77 0.68 19.57 29.07
N LEU A 78 1.18 20.81 28.96
CA LEU A 78 0.36 22.02 29.17
C LEU A 78 -0.64 22.20 28.03
N PHE A 79 -0.24 21.90 26.78
CA PHE A 79 -1.14 21.92 25.64
C PHE A 79 -2.29 20.93 25.81
N ASP A 80 -2.00 19.68 26.17
CA ASP A 80 -3.01 18.66 26.37
C ASP A 80 -4.02 19.07 27.45
N GLN A 81 -3.53 19.67 28.54
CA GLN A 81 -4.38 20.18 29.60
C GLN A 81 -5.26 21.35 29.12
N LEU A 82 -4.66 22.37 28.48
CA LEU A 82 -5.40 23.54 27.99
C LEU A 82 -6.44 23.14 26.94
N ARG A 83 -6.14 22.16 26.10
CA ARG A 83 -7.07 21.64 25.09
C ARG A 83 -8.20 20.83 25.73
N HIS A 84 -7.95 20.12 26.82
CA HIS A 84 -9.00 19.49 27.62
C HIS A 84 -9.93 20.53 28.26
N ASP A 85 -9.37 21.60 28.81
CA ASP A 85 -10.12 22.61 29.57
C ASP A 85 -10.86 23.62 28.67
N HIS A 86 -10.31 23.92 27.48
CA HIS A 86 -10.80 25.00 26.60
C HIS A 86 -11.20 24.55 25.19
N GLY A 87 -10.89 23.32 24.77
CA GLY A 87 -11.39 22.71 23.54
C GLY A 87 -11.27 23.60 22.30
N GLU A 88 -12.41 24.00 21.73
CA GLU A 88 -12.54 24.77 20.49
C GLU A 88 -12.16 26.26 20.62
N THR A 89 -12.05 26.82 21.83
CA THR A 89 -11.67 28.23 22.02
C THR A 89 -10.16 28.43 22.10
N LEU A 90 -9.38 27.35 22.18
CA LEU A 90 -7.93 27.37 22.17
C LEU A 90 -7.40 27.48 20.73
N SER A 91 -6.62 28.52 20.45
CA SER A 91 -5.84 28.66 19.21
C SER A 91 -4.36 28.68 19.56
N CYS A 92 -3.59 27.81 18.90
CA CYS A 92 -2.16 27.61 19.09
C CYS A 92 -1.50 27.67 17.70
N PRO A 93 -1.31 28.87 17.12
CA PRO A 93 -0.75 29.00 15.79
C PRO A 93 0.71 28.54 15.77
N CYS A 94 1.07 27.77 14.73
CA CYS A 94 2.44 27.30 14.55
C CYS A 94 3.36 28.43 14.08
N SER A 95 4.60 28.45 14.57
CA SER A 95 5.65 29.35 14.06
C SER A 95 6.05 29.02 12.63
N THR A 96 5.94 27.75 12.25
CA THR A 96 6.23 27.23 10.91
C THR A 96 5.04 26.40 10.42
N THR A 97 4.55 26.70 9.23
CA THR A 97 3.37 26.02 8.68
C THR A 97 3.68 24.73 7.92
N ILE A 98 4.96 24.46 7.69
CA ILE A 98 5.47 23.32 6.91
C ILE A 98 6.57 22.65 7.72
N ILE A 99 6.43 21.36 8.00
CA ILE A 99 7.43 20.56 8.72
C ILE A 99 7.72 19.30 7.91
N SER A 100 8.98 19.05 7.58
CA SER A 100 9.40 17.82 6.88
C SER A 100 9.28 16.61 7.78
N TYR A 101 8.85 15.47 7.22
CA TYR A 101 8.74 14.20 7.94
C TYR A 101 10.08 13.74 8.50
N GLU A 102 11.19 13.99 7.79
CA GLU A 102 12.56 13.73 8.25
C GLU A 102 12.85 14.23 9.68
N ASN A 103 12.22 15.33 10.11
CA ASN A 103 12.46 15.93 11.43
C ASN A 103 11.84 15.14 12.59
N PHE A 104 10.83 14.31 12.33
CA PHE A 104 10.03 13.68 13.39
C PHE A 104 9.64 12.22 13.11
N VAL A 105 9.96 11.69 11.93
CA VAL A 105 9.75 10.29 11.54
C VAL A 105 11.12 9.62 11.40
N LEU A 106 11.31 8.49 12.09
CA LEU A 106 12.50 7.66 11.93
C LEU A 106 12.17 6.45 11.03
N ASN A 107 12.79 6.43 9.85
CA ASN A 107 12.63 5.35 8.88
C ASN A 107 13.88 4.45 8.85
N THR A 108 13.68 3.14 8.80
CA THR A 108 14.77 2.16 8.69
C THR A 108 14.48 1.13 7.61
N LEU A 109 15.46 0.87 6.74
CA LEU A 109 15.39 -0.18 5.74
C LEU A 109 15.80 -1.53 6.34
N SER A 110 14.97 -2.55 6.15
CA SER A 110 15.32 -3.95 6.41
C SER A 110 15.06 -4.76 5.15
N THR A 111 16.07 -5.47 4.67
CA THR A 111 15.99 -6.38 3.52
C THR A 111 15.83 -7.81 3.99
N ASP A 112 15.39 -8.70 3.09
CA ASP A 112 15.39 -10.14 3.35
C ASP A 112 16.83 -10.64 3.58
N PRO A 113 17.08 -11.54 4.55
CA PRO A 113 18.41 -12.11 4.81
C PRO A 113 19.08 -12.73 3.57
N ILE A 114 18.31 -13.23 2.60
CA ILE A 114 18.88 -13.80 1.38
C ILE A 114 19.66 -12.76 0.56
N CYS A 115 19.22 -11.50 0.59
CA CYS A 115 19.82 -10.41 -0.17
C CYS A 115 21.16 -9.93 0.40
N SER A 116 21.51 -10.33 1.63
CA SER A 116 22.82 -10.08 2.24
C SER A 116 23.65 -11.37 2.38
N SER A 117 23.14 -12.50 1.88
CA SER A 117 23.80 -13.80 1.97
C SER A 117 24.79 -14.04 0.83
N ILE A 118 25.51 -15.16 0.90
CA ILE A 118 26.42 -15.60 -0.17
C ILE A 118 25.68 -15.94 -1.47
N PHE A 119 24.39 -16.26 -1.42
CA PHE A 119 23.60 -16.73 -2.57
C PHE A 119 23.41 -15.68 -3.67
N VAL A 120 23.52 -14.40 -3.33
CA VAL A 120 23.48 -13.29 -4.30
C VAL A 120 24.87 -12.79 -4.69
N SER A 121 25.93 -13.42 -4.18
CA SER A 121 27.30 -13.04 -4.50
C SER A 121 27.69 -13.52 -5.90
N LYS A 122 28.55 -12.74 -6.57
CA LYS A 122 29.11 -13.13 -7.88
C LYS A 122 29.83 -14.48 -7.82
N GLN A 123 30.51 -14.77 -6.72
CA GLN A 123 31.26 -16.02 -6.54
C GLN A 123 30.32 -17.23 -6.54
N TRP A 124 29.24 -17.18 -5.75
CA TRP A 124 28.22 -18.23 -5.72
C TRP A 124 27.61 -18.44 -7.11
N ILE A 125 27.17 -17.34 -7.75
CA ILE A 125 26.49 -17.40 -9.03
C ILE A 125 27.40 -17.99 -10.12
N GLN A 126 28.67 -17.56 -10.17
CA GLN A 126 29.64 -18.08 -11.13
C GLN A 126 29.94 -19.57 -10.91
N SER A 127 29.91 -20.06 -9.67
CA SER A 127 30.09 -21.48 -9.38
C SER A 127 28.92 -22.35 -9.84
N LEU A 128 27.76 -21.77 -10.12
CA LEU A 128 26.62 -22.48 -10.72
C LEU A 128 26.67 -22.54 -12.25
N TYR A 129 27.64 -21.88 -12.89
CA TYR A 129 27.74 -21.87 -14.34
C TYR A 129 28.15 -23.24 -14.88
N ILE A 130 27.33 -23.78 -15.79
CA ILE A 130 27.64 -25.01 -16.52
C ILE A 130 27.64 -24.72 -18.03
N PRO A 131 28.74 -25.02 -18.75
CA PRO A 131 28.75 -24.95 -20.20
C PRO A 131 27.67 -25.85 -20.81
N PHE A 132 26.98 -25.36 -21.84
CA PHE A 132 25.88 -26.09 -22.49
C PHE A 132 24.73 -26.47 -21.55
N ALA A 133 24.39 -25.60 -20.58
CA ALA A 133 23.28 -25.82 -19.65
C ALA A 133 21.96 -26.21 -20.34
N SER A 134 21.69 -25.70 -21.55
CA SER A 134 20.52 -26.08 -22.36
C SER A 134 20.50 -27.55 -22.83
N SER A 135 21.59 -28.30 -22.70
CA SER A 135 21.63 -29.75 -22.98
C SER A 135 21.00 -30.59 -21.87
N PHE A 136 20.79 -29.99 -20.69
CA PHE A 136 20.04 -30.61 -19.62
C PHE A 136 18.55 -30.41 -19.79
N LEU A 137 17.82 -31.09 -18.92
CA LEU A 137 16.39 -30.93 -18.88
C LEU A 137 16.06 -29.42 -18.48
N VAL A 138 15.16 -28.64 -19.11
CA VAL A 138 14.53 -27.40 -18.60
C VAL A 138 14.10 -27.48 -17.11
N MET A 139 13.52 -28.61 -16.70
CA MET A 139 13.21 -28.88 -15.28
C MET A 139 14.41 -29.34 -14.45
N ASP A 140 15.54 -29.60 -15.10
CA ASP A 140 16.81 -29.79 -14.43
C ASP A 140 17.28 -28.47 -13.85
N PHE A 141 17.61 -28.52 -12.56
CA PHE A 141 18.10 -27.36 -11.85
C PHE A 141 19.39 -26.82 -12.46
N ARG A 142 20.23 -27.68 -13.06
CA ARG A 142 21.47 -27.25 -13.76
C ARG A 142 21.21 -26.36 -14.97
N THR A 143 20.03 -26.44 -15.57
CA THR A 143 19.66 -25.57 -16.70
C THR A 143 19.42 -24.15 -16.22
N THR A 144 18.66 -23.98 -15.14
CA THR A 144 18.12 -22.68 -14.73
C THR A 144 18.83 -22.04 -13.54
N ALA A 145 19.59 -22.80 -12.75
CA ALA A 145 20.19 -22.32 -11.49
C ALA A 145 20.96 -21.02 -11.67
N TYR A 146 21.96 -20.99 -12.57
CA TYR A 146 22.73 -19.77 -12.84
C TYR A 146 21.85 -18.54 -13.08
N SER A 147 20.87 -18.67 -14.00
CA SER A 147 19.97 -17.56 -14.34
C SER A 147 19.01 -17.21 -13.20
N GLN A 148 18.55 -18.17 -12.40
CA GLN A 148 17.70 -17.91 -11.24
C GLN A 148 18.44 -17.14 -10.16
N PHE A 149 19.71 -17.47 -9.85
CA PHE A 149 20.46 -16.69 -8.86
C PHE A 149 20.94 -15.33 -9.39
N GLU A 150 21.25 -15.19 -10.69
CA GLU A 150 21.45 -13.87 -11.31
C GLU A 150 20.20 -12.98 -11.15
N LEU A 151 19.02 -13.54 -11.43
CA LEU A 151 17.74 -12.82 -11.27
C LEU A 151 17.45 -12.49 -9.80
N LEU A 152 17.74 -13.40 -8.87
CA LEU A 152 17.60 -13.16 -7.44
C LEU A 152 18.49 -11.99 -6.98
N ALA A 153 19.76 -11.96 -7.40
CA ALA A 153 20.67 -10.87 -7.09
C ALA A 153 20.19 -9.53 -7.69
N ALA A 154 19.66 -9.56 -8.91
CA ALA A 154 19.05 -8.39 -9.54
C ALA A 154 17.81 -7.90 -8.79
N PHE A 155 16.92 -8.81 -8.35
CA PHE A 155 15.75 -8.47 -7.53
C PHE A 155 16.12 -7.88 -6.18
N CYS A 156 17.12 -8.44 -5.50
CA CYS A 156 17.63 -7.91 -4.25
C CYS A 156 18.17 -6.47 -4.42
N SER A 157 18.98 -6.25 -5.44
CA SER A 157 19.54 -4.92 -5.74
C SER A 157 18.44 -3.91 -6.10
N PHE A 158 17.51 -4.31 -6.99
CA PHE A 158 16.37 -3.49 -7.38
C PHE A 158 15.47 -3.16 -6.19
N SER A 159 15.14 -4.13 -5.36
CA SER A 159 14.29 -3.93 -4.17
C SER A 159 14.95 -2.96 -3.19
N GLN A 160 16.25 -3.10 -2.95
CA GLN A 160 16.99 -2.21 -2.06
C GLN A 160 17.01 -0.77 -2.58
N GLU A 161 17.33 -0.56 -3.86
CA GLU A 161 17.35 0.77 -4.49
C GLU A 161 15.95 1.40 -4.50
N PHE A 162 14.94 0.63 -4.92
CA PHE A 162 13.57 1.11 -5.01
C PHE A 162 13.02 1.51 -3.63
N VAL A 163 13.19 0.67 -2.60
CA VAL A 163 12.70 1.00 -1.26
C VAL A 163 13.50 2.15 -0.66
N SER A 164 14.82 2.23 -0.90
CA SER A 164 15.62 3.40 -0.48
C SER A 164 15.11 4.70 -1.08
N GLN A 165 14.68 4.68 -2.35
CA GLN A 165 14.07 5.85 -2.99
C GLN A 165 12.72 6.18 -2.33
N VAL A 166 11.88 5.19 -2.07
CA VAL A 166 10.59 5.39 -1.36
C VAL A 166 10.79 6.01 0.02
N LEU A 167 11.81 5.58 0.77
CA LEU A 167 12.12 6.18 2.07
C LEU A 167 12.55 7.64 1.92
N THR A 168 13.37 7.94 0.92
CA THR A 168 13.76 9.33 0.60
C THR A 168 12.55 10.18 0.26
N ASP A 169 11.59 9.65 -0.50
CA ASP A 169 10.35 10.35 -0.86
C ASP A 169 9.43 10.56 0.35
N ILE A 170 9.44 9.64 1.32
CA ILE A 170 8.72 9.77 2.60
C ILE A 170 9.36 10.88 3.45
N ASP A 171 10.68 10.91 3.56
CA ASP A 171 11.40 11.90 4.38
C ASP A 171 11.17 13.34 3.86
N GLN A 172 10.98 13.48 2.54
CA GLN A 172 10.64 14.73 1.86
C GLN A 172 9.16 15.13 1.97
N GLN A 173 8.28 14.25 2.48
CA GLN A 173 6.88 14.61 2.73
C GLN A 173 6.78 15.73 3.77
N GLN A 174 5.77 16.58 3.60
CA GLN A 174 5.57 17.75 4.44
C GLN A 174 4.24 17.66 5.18
N LEU A 175 4.28 17.89 6.49
CA LEU A 175 3.10 18.17 7.29
C LEU A 175 2.76 19.66 7.14
N LEU A 176 1.57 19.93 6.59
CA LEU A 176 1.02 21.28 6.46
C LEU A 176 0.04 21.53 7.60
N THR A 177 0.39 22.41 8.52
CA THR A 177 -0.52 22.81 9.60
C THR A 177 -0.30 24.25 10.01
N ILE A 178 -1.40 24.98 10.20
CA ILE A 178 -1.38 26.36 10.72
C ILE A 178 -1.55 26.40 12.24
N GLU A 179 -2.06 25.33 12.83
CA GLU A 179 -2.36 25.19 14.26
C GLU A 179 -1.61 23.99 14.83
N LEU A 180 -1.32 24.01 16.12
CA LEU A 180 -0.68 22.90 16.82
C LEU A 180 -1.62 21.70 16.85
N LEU A 181 -1.15 20.58 16.30
CA LEU A 181 -1.86 19.30 16.27
C LEU A 181 -1.49 18.44 17.47
N VAL A 182 -2.40 17.57 17.90
CA VAL A 182 -2.11 16.57 18.93
C VAL A 182 -1.26 15.46 18.33
N GLU A 183 -0.40 14.84 19.14
CA GLU A 183 0.48 13.74 18.69
C GLU A 183 -0.29 12.63 17.97
N ASP A 184 -1.46 12.23 18.48
CA ASP A 184 -2.29 11.20 17.86
C ASP A 184 -2.84 11.60 16.49
N GLU A 185 -3.14 12.88 16.27
CA GLU A 185 -3.57 13.39 14.96
C GLU A 185 -2.43 13.36 13.96
N VAL A 186 -1.23 13.82 14.37
CA VAL A 186 -0.02 13.75 13.55
C VAL A 186 0.30 12.30 13.21
N ARG A 187 0.32 11.42 14.22
CA ARG A 187 0.58 9.99 14.05
C ARG A 187 -0.44 9.35 13.11
N SER A 188 -1.73 9.65 13.26
CA SER A 188 -2.76 9.12 12.37
C SER A 188 -2.56 9.56 10.93
N GLN A 189 -2.27 10.84 10.68
CA GLN A 189 -2.03 11.35 9.33
C GLN A 189 -0.81 10.69 8.69
N VAL A 190 0.29 10.58 9.43
CA VAL A 190 1.53 9.93 8.98
C VAL A 190 1.29 8.46 8.65
N ILE A 191 0.62 7.72 9.54
CA ILE A 191 0.33 6.29 9.32
C ILE A 191 -0.55 6.08 8.09
N GLU A 192 -1.60 6.89 7.90
CA GLU A 192 -2.46 6.77 6.72
C GLU A 192 -1.72 7.10 5.42
N ASN A 193 -0.87 8.13 5.42
CA ASN A 193 -0.02 8.44 4.27
C ASN A 193 0.96 7.30 3.96
N ILE A 194 1.63 6.73 4.97
CA ILE A 194 2.54 5.59 4.80
C ILE A 194 1.79 4.37 4.24
N LYS A 195 0.56 4.10 4.70
CA LYS A 195 -0.28 3.02 4.15
C LYS A 195 -0.58 3.24 2.66
N LEU A 196 -0.91 4.47 2.26
CA LEU A 196 -1.15 4.82 0.86
C LEU A 196 0.10 4.63 0.01
N ILE A 197 1.25 5.10 0.48
CA ILE A 197 2.54 4.93 -0.20
C ILE A 197 2.85 3.44 -0.37
N ARG A 198 2.69 2.64 0.69
CA ARG A 198 2.90 1.18 0.64
C ARG A 198 2.01 0.50 -0.40
N ALA A 199 0.73 0.87 -0.45
CA ALA A 199 -0.21 0.32 -1.42
C ALA A 199 0.18 0.70 -2.86
N SER A 200 0.56 1.96 -3.10
CA SER A 200 1.05 2.44 -4.39
C SER A 200 2.33 1.71 -4.82
N THR A 201 3.30 1.59 -3.92
CA THR A 201 4.55 0.84 -4.13
C THR A 201 4.29 -0.61 -4.54
N TYR A 202 3.40 -1.30 -3.82
CA TYR A 202 3.04 -2.68 -4.14
C TYR A 202 2.45 -2.80 -5.55
N VAL A 203 1.54 -1.89 -5.93
CA VAL A 203 0.95 -1.86 -7.26
C VAL A 203 2.00 -1.60 -8.34
N GLN A 204 2.93 -0.68 -8.11
CA GLN A 204 4.01 -0.40 -9.07
C GLN A 204 4.91 -1.61 -9.30
N ILE A 205 5.38 -2.26 -8.23
CA ILE A 205 6.22 -3.46 -8.32
C ILE A 205 5.46 -4.59 -9.03
N SER A 206 4.22 -4.85 -8.62
CA SER A 206 3.37 -5.87 -9.23
C SER A 206 3.14 -5.60 -10.73
N SER A 207 2.89 -4.35 -11.10
CA SER A 207 2.73 -3.92 -12.50
C SER A 207 4.01 -4.19 -13.30
N SER A 208 5.19 -3.83 -12.76
CA SER A 208 6.48 -4.08 -13.41
C SER A 208 6.74 -5.58 -13.62
N LEU A 209 6.46 -6.42 -12.62
CA LEU A 209 6.61 -7.88 -12.75
C LEU A 209 5.65 -8.46 -13.80
N ASN A 210 4.37 -8.06 -13.76
CA ASN A 210 3.39 -8.50 -14.75
C ASN A 210 3.78 -8.06 -16.17
N PHE A 211 4.30 -6.85 -16.33
CA PHE A 211 4.79 -6.37 -17.62
C PHE A 211 5.93 -7.23 -18.18
N MET A 212 6.87 -7.64 -17.33
CA MET A 212 7.96 -8.55 -17.73
C MET A 212 7.44 -9.92 -18.19
N GLN A 213 6.45 -10.49 -17.48
CA GLN A 213 5.82 -11.76 -17.88
C GLN A 213 5.08 -11.61 -19.21
N ILE A 214 4.27 -10.55 -19.35
CA ILE A 214 3.49 -10.29 -20.57
C ILE A 214 4.40 -10.09 -21.77
N ILE A 215 5.47 -9.31 -21.64
CA ILE A 215 6.42 -9.12 -22.75
C ILE A 215 7.06 -10.45 -23.14
N THR A 216 7.48 -11.24 -22.14
CA THR A 216 8.18 -12.49 -22.41
C THR A 216 7.28 -13.52 -23.11
N GLN A 217 6.01 -13.58 -22.73
CA GLN A 217 5.01 -14.45 -23.36
C GLN A 217 4.54 -13.93 -24.74
N SER A 218 4.22 -12.64 -24.86
CA SER A 218 3.64 -12.06 -26.09
C SER A 218 4.65 -11.85 -27.21
N SER A 219 5.90 -11.55 -26.87
CA SER A 219 6.92 -11.17 -27.85
C SER A 219 7.68 -12.36 -28.42
N SER A 220 7.34 -13.59 -28.02
CA SER A 220 8.09 -14.82 -28.39
C SER A 220 9.60 -14.67 -28.18
N LEU A 221 10.01 -13.91 -27.16
CA LEU A 221 11.43 -13.72 -26.85
C LEU A 221 11.99 -15.06 -26.39
N ILE A 222 12.85 -15.66 -27.19
CA ILE A 222 13.49 -16.93 -26.85
C ILE A 222 14.47 -16.67 -25.71
N SER A 223 14.25 -17.33 -24.58
CA SER A 223 15.19 -17.29 -23.46
C SER A 223 16.54 -17.83 -23.92
N ALA A 224 17.64 -17.27 -23.40
CA ALA A 224 18.99 -17.73 -23.76
C ALA A 224 19.25 -19.21 -23.40
N LEU A 225 18.42 -19.79 -22.53
CA LEU A 225 18.46 -21.18 -22.11
C LEU A 225 17.50 -22.09 -22.89
N ASN A 226 16.70 -21.55 -23.81
CA ASN A 226 15.67 -22.27 -24.58
C ASN A 226 14.60 -22.96 -23.71
N THR A 227 14.23 -22.35 -22.57
CA THR A 227 13.24 -22.93 -21.62
C THR A 227 11.78 -22.64 -21.99
N ASN A 228 11.54 -21.64 -22.84
CA ASN A 228 10.20 -21.24 -23.31
C ASN A 228 9.94 -21.56 -24.78
N ALA A 229 10.99 -21.77 -25.56
CA ALA A 229 10.92 -22.16 -26.96
C ALA A 229 12.20 -22.92 -27.31
N HIS A 230 12.08 -23.87 -28.23
CA HIS A 230 13.21 -24.57 -28.82
C HIS A 230 13.25 -24.32 -30.33
N LEU A 231 14.42 -24.53 -30.89
CA LEU A 231 14.69 -24.38 -32.32
C LEU A 231 14.76 -25.79 -32.88
N SER A 232 13.92 -26.14 -33.85
CA SER A 232 13.99 -27.42 -34.56
C SER A 232 14.55 -27.22 -35.96
N ILE A 233 15.50 -28.08 -36.34
CA ILE A 233 16.08 -28.10 -37.69
C ILE A 233 15.68 -29.44 -38.31
N THR A 234 14.82 -29.37 -39.33
CA THR A 234 14.34 -30.56 -40.03
C THR A 234 14.84 -30.54 -41.46
N GLU A 235 15.47 -31.62 -41.89
CA GLU A 235 15.87 -31.84 -43.29
C GLU A 235 14.67 -32.38 -44.06
N GLU A 236 14.23 -31.68 -45.11
CA GLU A 236 13.15 -32.17 -45.99
C GLU A 236 13.71 -33.05 -47.12
N ASP A 237 14.86 -32.66 -47.66
CA ASP A 237 15.67 -33.36 -48.67
C ASP A 237 17.16 -33.05 -48.44
N ASN A 238 18.10 -33.79 -49.05
CA ASN A 238 19.57 -33.66 -48.91
C ASN A 238 20.19 -32.25 -49.14
N GLU A 239 19.39 -31.24 -49.48
CA GLU A 239 19.83 -29.87 -49.76
C GLU A 239 18.99 -28.78 -49.04
N THR A 240 17.87 -29.13 -48.40
CA THR A 240 16.95 -28.14 -47.81
C THR A 240 16.71 -28.42 -46.32
N PHE A 241 17.02 -27.42 -45.51
CA PHE A 241 16.78 -27.43 -44.07
C PHE A 241 15.70 -26.40 -43.70
N TYR A 242 14.71 -26.84 -42.92
CA TYR A 242 13.72 -25.99 -42.28
C TYR A 242 14.17 -25.68 -40.87
N LEU A 243 14.25 -24.39 -40.56
CA LEU A 243 14.34 -23.93 -39.18
C LEU A 243 12.92 -23.57 -38.72
N ALA A 244 12.42 -24.30 -37.73
CA ALA A 244 11.19 -23.98 -37.04
C ALA A 244 11.48 -23.56 -35.59
N ILE A 245 10.62 -22.70 -35.07
CA ILE A 245 10.65 -22.26 -33.68
C ILE A 245 9.31 -22.65 -33.10
N SER A 246 9.35 -23.51 -32.09
CA SER A 246 8.15 -24.01 -31.43
C SER A 246 8.21 -23.66 -29.95
N PRO A 247 7.08 -23.33 -29.32
CA PRO A 247 7.05 -23.12 -27.88
C PRO A 247 7.36 -24.43 -27.14
N THR A 248 8.00 -24.33 -25.99
CA THR A 248 8.21 -25.49 -25.12
C THR A 248 6.87 -25.98 -24.58
N ILE A 249 6.63 -27.29 -24.67
CA ILE A 249 5.41 -27.95 -24.23
C ILE A 249 5.73 -28.91 -23.08
N TYR A 250 4.91 -28.89 -22.03
CA TYR A 250 4.97 -29.78 -20.88
C TYR A 250 3.83 -30.79 -20.89
N TYR A 251 4.17 -32.05 -20.60
CA TYR A 251 3.21 -33.12 -20.38
C TYR A 251 3.19 -33.54 -18.90
N ARG A 252 2.02 -33.45 -18.26
CA ARG A 252 1.83 -34.05 -16.94
C ARG A 252 1.46 -35.53 -17.11
N LYS A 253 2.30 -36.44 -16.62
CA LYS A 253 1.97 -37.86 -16.57
C LYS A 253 1.10 -38.18 -15.35
N ASN A 254 -0.21 -38.30 -15.55
CA ASN A 254 -1.06 -39.04 -14.64
C ASN A 254 -0.94 -40.55 -14.97
N MET A 255 -0.37 -41.36 -14.09
CA MET A 255 -0.24 -42.84 -14.24
C MET A 255 -1.61 -43.55 -14.39
N PRO A 256 -1.70 -44.87 -14.75
CA PRO A 256 -0.80 -45.77 -15.45
C PRO A 256 -1.54 -46.56 -16.56
N LEU A 257 -2.36 -45.92 -17.40
CA LEU A 257 -3.03 -46.57 -18.53
C LEU A 257 -2.92 -45.64 -19.73
N PHE A 258 -2.71 -46.21 -20.92
CA PHE A 258 -2.53 -45.56 -22.23
C PHE A 258 -3.73 -44.71 -22.67
N VAL A 259 -4.18 -43.80 -21.83
CA VAL A 259 -5.16 -42.76 -22.12
C VAL A 259 -4.40 -41.46 -21.89
N PHE A 260 -4.03 -40.83 -23.00
CA PHE A 260 -3.52 -39.47 -23.03
C PHE A 260 -4.64 -38.52 -22.59
N ASP A 261 -4.90 -38.44 -21.28
CA ASP A 261 -5.58 -37.28 -20.71
C ASP A 261 -4.50 -36.19 -20.59
N THR A 262 -4.04 -35.73 -21.74
CA THR A 262 -2.90 -34.82 -21.86
C THR A 262 -3.41 -33.41 -21.68
N ASP A 263 -3.37 -32.92 -20.45
CA ASP A 263 -3.26 -31.49 -20.24
C ASP A 263 -1.92 -31.05 -20.86
N ILE A 264 -1.97 -30.58 -22.10
CA ILE A 264 -0.84 -30.04 -22.84
C ILE A 264 -0.68 -28.60 -22.35
N TYR A 265 0.42 -28.33 -21.65
CA TYR A 265 0.73 -26.97 -21.25
C TYR A 265 1.86 -26.43 -22.11
N SER A 266 1.52 -25.48 -22.98
CA SER A 266 2.51 -24.82 -23.84
C SER A 266 2.87 -23.46 -23.25
N CYS A 267 4.14 -23.09 -23.30
CA CYS A 267 4.64 -21.82 -22.75
C CYS A 267 4.04 -20.55 -23.37
N ASN A 268 3.42 -20.67 -24.55
CA ASN A 268 2.67 -19.58 -25.18
C ASN A 268 1.22 -19.45 -24.69
N LEU A 269 0.70 -20.43 -23.95
CA LEU A 269 -0.69 -20.47 -23.48
C LEU A 269 -0.79 -20.35 -21.96
N VAL A 270 0.04 -21.12 -21.23
CA VAL A 270 0.01 -21.17 -19.77
C VAL A 270 1.45 -21.28 -19.25
N ASN A 271 1.78 -20.44 -18.28
CA ASN A 271 3.04 -20.58 -17.55
C ASN A 271 2.98 -21.85 -16.69
N SER A 272 3.75 -22.85 -17.09
CA SER A 272 3.78 -24.16 -16.42
C SER A 272 4.87 -24.16 -15.38
N LEU A 273 4.54 -24.57 -14.16
CA LEU A 273 5.49 -24.66 -13.06
C LEU A 273 5.64 -26.13 -12.66
N VAL A 274 6.89 -26.59 -12.58
CA VAL A 274 7.25 -27.94 -12.16
C VAL A 274 8.37 -27.89 -11.13
N PRO A 275 8.44 -28.83 -10.18
CA PRO A 275 9.58 -28.91 -9.26
C PRO A 275 10.90 -29.05 -10.02
N SER A 276 11.89 -28.25 -9.64
CA SER A 276 13.25 -28.40 -10.16
C SER A 276 13.94 -29.60 -9.52
N GLY A 277 14.77 -30.31 -10.27
CA GLY A 277 15.50 -31.46 -9.75
C GLY A 277 16.76 -31.76 -10.55
N PHE A 278 17.46 -32.82 -10.20
CA PHE A 278 18.58 -33.32 -10.99
C PHE A 278 18.18 -34.59 -11.72
N TYR A 279 18.47 -34.65 -13.02
CA TYR A 279 18.06 -35.75 -13.88
C TYR A 279 19.27 -36.44 -14.52
N SER A 280 19.22 -37.77 -14.60
CA SER A 280 20.35 -38.59 -15.04
C SER A 280 20.59 -38.62 -16.56
N ILE A 281 19.75 -37.97 -17.36
CA ILE A 281 19.82 -38.02 -18.83
C ILE A 281 20.28 -36.65 -19.36
N PRO A 282 21.58 -36.50 -19.72
CA PRO A 282 21.98 -35.44 -20.62
C PRO A 282 21.47 -35.78 -22.02
N TYR A 283 20.75 -34.86 -22.66
CA TYR A 283 20.31 -35.05 -24.03
C TYR A 283 21.48 -34.85 -24.99
N GLY A 284 21.47 -35.59 -26.10
CA GLY A 284 22.41 -35.34 -27.18
C GLY A 284 22.13 -33.99 -27.83
N PHE A 285 23.12 -33.40 -28.51
CA PHE A 285 22.95 -32.14 -29.24
C PHE A 285 21.79 -32.20 -30.26
N GLY A 286 21.41 -33.39 -30.74
CA GLY A 286 20.29 -33.62 -31.64
C GLY A 286 18.91 -33.46 -30.99
N ASP A 287 18.79 -33.72 -29.69
CA ASP A 287 17.51 -33.62 -28.98
C ASP A 287 17.25 -32.20 -28.44
N LEU A 288 18.22 -31.28 -28.58
CA LEU A 288 18.01 -29.83 -28.45
C LEU A 288 17.01 -29.28 -29.49
N PHE A 289 16.74 -30.08 -30.53
CA PHE A 289 15.89 -29.75 -31.67
C PHE A 289 14.54 -30.45 -31.64
N ASP A 290 14.21 -31.19 -30.56
CA ASP A 290 12.96 -31.95 -30.48
C ASP A 290 11.78 -31.10 -29.97
N ASP A 291 10.62 -31.30 -30.60
CA ASP A 291 9.43 -30.46 -30.43
C ASP A 291 8.68 -30.61 -29.09
N TYR A 292 9.05 -31.60 -28.29
CA TYR A 292 8.21 -32.10 -27.20
C TYR A 292 9.03 -32.55 -26.00
N TRP A 293 8.55 -32.23 -24.80
CA TRP A 293 9.39 -32.36 -23.63
C TRP A 293 8.63 -32.78 -22.34
N PRO A 294 9.03 -33.88 -21.69
CA PRO A 294 9.54 -35.10 -22.29
C PRO A 294 8.36 -35.99 -22.70
N ASP A 295 8.44 -36.56 -23.89
CA ASP A 295 8.22 -38.01 -23.92
C ASP A 295 9.21 -38.57 -22.91
N ILE A 296 8.72 -39.05 -21.77
CA ILE A 296 9.38 -40.20 -21.16
C ILE A 296 9.56 -41.15 -22.33
N PRO A 297 10.78 -41.56 -22.68
CA PRO A 297 11.00 -42.30 -23.91
C PRO A 297 9.96 -43.41 -24.00
N PHE A 298 9.41 -43.66 -25.19
CA PHE A 298 8.49 -44.76 -25.44
C PHE A 298 9.01 -46.11 -24.86
N SER A 299 10.30 -46.20 -24.50
CA SER A 299 10.82 -47.12 -23.50
C SER A 299 10.58 -46.64 -22.05
N GLN A 300 9.59 -47.23 -21.38
CA GLN A 300 9.28 -47.39 -19.94
C GLN A 300 10.14 -46.79 -18.77
N THR A 301 11.29 -46.16 -18.99
CA THR A 301 12.14 -45.56 -17.97
C THR A 301 11.88 -44.06 -17.91
N SER A 302 11.09 -43.61 -16.93
CA SER A 302 11.14 -42.22 -16.46
C SER A 302 12.59 -41.83 -16.20
N PRO A 303 13.06 -40.63 -16.60
CA PRO A 303 14.38 -40.17 -16.18
C PRO A 303 14.45 -40.28 -14.65
N ASN A 304 15.46 -40.98 -14.14
CA ASN A 304 15.62 -41.13 -12.71
C ASN A 304 15.95 -39.74 -12.16
N ILE A 305 15.00 -39.18 -11.42
CA ILE A 305 15.25 -37.99 -10.62
C ILE A 305 16.16 -38.42 -9.47
N SER A 306 17.39 -37.90 -9.46
CA SER A 306 18.35 -38.21 -8.41
C SER A 306 18.08 -37.38 -7.14
N GLY A 307 17.31 -36.29 -7.28
CA GLY A 307 16.68 -35.57 -6.17
C GLY A 307 15.97 -34.31 -6.65
N VAL A 308 14.87 -33.95 -5.99
CA VAL A 308 14.20 -32.64 -6.13
C VAL A 308 15.02 -31.60 -5.38
N VAL A 309 15.09 -30.38 -5.88
CA VAL A 309 15.69 -29.24 -5.17
C VAL A 309 14.56 -28.51 -4.46
N ASP A 310 14.42 -28.76 -3.15
CA ASP A 310 13.27 -28.30 -2.38
C ASP A 310 13.09 -26.78 -2.46
N GLY A 311 11.85 -26.35 -2.69
CA GLY A 311 11.52 -24.94 -2.80
C GLY A 311 11.99 -24.24 -4.08
N PHE A 312 12.62 -24.95 -5.02
CA PHE A 312 12.89 -24.43 -6.37
C PHE A 312 11.92 -25.01 -7.40
N LEU A 313 11.40 -24.13 -8.25
CA LEU A 313 10.54 -24.45 -9.37
C LEU A 313 11.20 -24.03 -10.68
N SER A 314 11.01 -24.87 -11.70
CA SER A 314 11.29 -24.54 -13.09
C SER A 314 9.99 -24.17 -13.77
N GLY A 315 10.06 -23.21 -14.68
CA GLY A 315 8.94 -22.87 -15.54
C GLY A 315 9.39 -22.48 -16.93
N CYS A 316 8.49 -21.86 -17.68
CA CYS A 316 8.79 -21.39 -19.03
C CYS A 316 10.01 -20.47 -19.08
N THR A 317 10.24 -19.69 -18.03
CA THR A 317 11.44 -18.88 -17.89
C THR A 317 12.06 -19.07 -16.52
N PRO A 318 13.37 -18.84 -16.36
CA PRO A 318 14.00 -18.78 -15.04
C PRO A 318 13.32 -17.74 -14.12
N PHE A 319 12.82 -16.65 -14.70
CA PHE A 319 12.07 -15.59 -14.00
C PHE A 319 10.78 -16.14 -13.39
N ASP A 320 9.98 -16.85 -14.18
CA ASP A 320 8.73 -17.44 -13.73
C ASP A 320 8.95 -18.52 -12.66
N GLY A 321 9.98 -19.36 -12.86
CA GLY A 321 10.37 -20.36 -11.88
C GLY A 321 10.79 -19.73 -10.55
N LEU A 322 11.62 -18.69 -10.60
CA LEU A 322 12.09 -17.98 -9.40
C LEU A 322 10.95 -17.30 -8.64
N LEU A 323 10.04 -16.60 -9.35
CA LEU A 323 8.92 -15.91 -8.70
C LEU A 323 7.97 -16.86 -7.95
N ALA A 324 7.86 -18.10 -8.40
CA ALA A 324 7.03 -19.11 -7.76
C ALA A 324 7.78 -19.96 -6.73
N SER A 325 9.10 -19.85 -6.65
CA SER A 325 9.95 -20.63 -5.74
C SER A 325 9.88 -20.09 -4.31
N THR A 326 9.96 -20.98 -3.32
CA THR A 326 10.04 -20.63 -1.89
C THR A 326 11.48 -20.50 -1.39
N LEU A 327 12.44 -21.06 -2.14
CA LEU A 327 13.88 -21.06 -1.85
C LEU A 327 14.28 -21.84 -0.59
N ASP A 328 13.43 -22.75 -0.12
CA ASP A 328 13.63 -23.52 1.12
C ASP A 328 14.96 -24.30 1.15
N CYS A 329 15.43 -24.80 0.00
CA CYS A 329 16.73 -25.47 -0.14
C CYS A 329 17.89 -24.65 0.44
N LEU A 330 17.84 -23.32 0.35
CA LEU A 330 18.91 -22.43 0.81
C LEU A 330 19.07 -22.39 2.33
N TYR A 331 18.10 -22.95 3.06
CA TYR A 331 18.09 -23.03 4.52
C TYR A 331 18.28 -24.47 5.02
N SER A 332 18.61 -25.41 4.13
CA SER A 332 18.77 -26.84 4.45
C SER A 332 20.18 -27.31 4.09
N ASP A 333 20.96 -27.69 5.10
CA ASP A 333 22.33 -28.21 4.91
C ASP A 333 22.34 -29.41 3.95
N GLN A 334 21.36 -30.31 4.06
CA GLN A 334 21.22 -31.46 3.17
C GLN A 334 21.01 -31.05 1.71
N CYS A 335 20.23 -29.99 1.47
CA CYS A 335 20.00 -29.52 0.11
C CYS A 335 21.23 -28.79 -0.45
N LEU A 336 21.94 -28.02 0.39
CA LEU A 336 23.19 -27.38 -0.01
C LEU A 336 24.29 -28.41 -0.35
N GLU A 337 24.42 -29.49 0.43
CA GLU A 337 25.31 -30.61 0.10
C GLU A 337 24.95 -31.23 -1.25
N GLN A 338 23.66 -31.43 -1.51
CA GLN A 338 23.19 -31.91 -2.81
C GLN A 338 23.57 -30.94 -3.95
N LEU A 339 23.47 -29.61 -3.76
CA LEU A 339 23.93 -28.66 -4.77
C LEU A 339 25.42 -28.81 -5.06
N VAL A 340 26.25 -29.02 -4.03
CA VAL A 340 27.70 -29.21 -4.19
C VAL A 340 28.02 -30.45 -5.04
N ASP A 341 27.25 -31.52 -4.90
CA ASP A 341 27.43 -32.74 -5.71
C ASP A 341 27.21 -32.51 -7.22
N TYR A 342 26.28 -31.63 -7.59
CA TYR A 342 25.93 -31.35 -8.99
C TYR A 342 26.62 -30.10 -9.57
N PHE A 343 27.17 -29.24 -8.72
CA PHE A 343 27.95 -28.06 -9.10
C PHE A 343 29.33 -28.10 -8.42
N PRO A 344 30.31 -28.83 -9.00
CA PRO A 344 31.61 -29.05 -8.36
C PRO A 344 32.36 -27.76 -7.99
N ASN A 345 32.13 -26.68 -8.73
CA ASN A 345 32.74 -25.36 -8.50
C ASN A 345 32.23 -24.70 -7.20
N LEU A 346 31.14 -25.17 -6.59
CA LEU A 346 30.67 -24.68 -5.29
C LEU A 346 31.61 -25.08 -4.14
N ASN A 347 32.40 -26.15 -4.30
CA ASN A 347 33.39 -26.54 -3.29
C ASN A 347 34.38 -25.42 -2.98
N GLU A 348 34.72 -24.59 -3.97
CA GLU A 348 35.65 -23.46 -3.79
C GLU A 348 35.03 -22.28 -3.03
N VAL A 349 33.71 -22.27 -2.86
CA VAL A 349 32.93 -21.19 -2.26
C VAL A 349 32.47 -21.55 -0.86
N CYS A 350 32.07 -22.80 -0.64
CA CYS A 350 31.57 -23.29 0.65
C CYS A 350 32.69 -23.64 1.66
N ILE A 351 33.96 -23.70 1.23
CA ILE A 351 35.13 -24.01 2.08
C ILE A 351 35.81 -22.74 2.63
N SER A 352 35.41 -21.54 2.18
CA SER A 352 35.87 -20.24 2.70
C SER A 352 34.81 -19.60 3.58
#